data_AF-A0A8X7WQ36-F1
#
_entry.id   AF-A0A8X7WQ36-F1
#
_cell.length_a   1.000
_cell.length_b   1.000
_cell.length_c   1.000
_cell.angle_alpha   90.00
_cell.angle_beta   90.00
_cell.angle_gamma   90.00
#
_symmetry.space_group_name_H-M   'P 1'
#
loop_
_entity.id
_entity.type
_entity.pdbx_description
1 polymer ?
#
loop_
_entity_poly.entity_id
_entity_poly.type
_entity_poly.pdbx_seq_one_letter_code
_entity_poly.pdbx_strand_id
1 'polypeptide(L)' 'MSYLERWWRDASPSKQEGLSSLVKNGQLEIVGGGWVMNDEANSHYFAIIEKIAEGNMWLNDTIGVIPKN' A
#
# COMPACT_ATOMS: atom_id res chain seq x y z
N MET A 1 2.88 3.61 -0.23
CA MET A 1 2.85 2.54 0.79
C MET A 1 3.82 2.73 1.93
N SER A 2 4.99 3.36 1.73
CA SER A 2 6.01 3.58 2.77
C SER A 2 5.49 4.18 4.09
N TYR A 3 4.62 5.18 4.04
CA TYR A 3 4.01 5.76 5.24
C TYR A 3 3.03 4.81 5.93
N LEU A 4 2.28 4.03 5.14
CA LEU A 4 1.34 3.05 5.68
C LEU A 4 2.08 1.87 6.33
N GLU A 5 3.17 1.41 5.72
CA GLU A 5 4.04 0.38 6.30
C GLU A 5 4.67 0.84 7.61
N ARG A 6 5.19 2.07 7.64
CA ARG A 6 5.77 2.64 8.85
C ARG A 6 4.73 2.77 9.98
N TRP A 7 3.53 3.26 9.66
CA TRP A 7 2.44 3.30 10.64
C TRP A 7 2.02 1.90 11.10
N TRP A 8 1.96 0.93 10.18
CA TRP A 8 1.55 -0.43 10.48
C TRP A 8 2.48 -1.12 11.49
N ARG A 9 3.80 -0.88 11.38
CA ARG A 9 4.79 -1.39 12.33
C ARG A 9 4.56 -0.91 13.77
N ASP A 10 4.14 0.34 13.92
CA ASP A 10 3.93 0.97 15.24
C ASP A 10 2.49 0.78 15.76
N ALA A 11 1.57 0.30 14.91
CA ALA A 11 0.17 0.12 15.26
C ALA A 11 -0.06 -1.11 16.14
N SER A 12 -0.95 -0.98 17.12
CA SER A 12 -1.42 -2.12 17.92
C SER A 12 -2.25 -3.10 17.07
N PRO A 13 -2.33 -4.40 17.44
CA PRO A 13 -3.12 -5.38 16.71
C PRO A 13 -4.58 -4.95 16.47
N SER A 14 -5.21 -4.30 17.46
CA SER A 14 -6.57 -3.77 17.33
C SER A 14 -6.72 -2.68 16.26
N LYS A 15 -5.70 -1.82 16.09
CA LYS A 15 -5.68 -0.79 15.05
C LYS A 15 -5.44 -1.40 13.67
N GLN A 16 -4.59 -2.42 13.59
CA GLN A 16 -4.34 -3.18 12.37
C GLN A 16 -5.60 -3.90 11.87
N GLU A 17 -6.36 -4.54 12.78
CA GLU A 17 -7.66 -5.15 12.46
C GLU A 17 -8.70 -4.10 12.04
N GLY A 18 -8.75 -2.96 12.75
CA GLY A 18 -9.63 -1.85 12.40
C GLY A 18 -9.36 -1.34 10.98
N LEU A 19 -8.09 -1.07 10.64
CA LEU A 19 -7.72 -0.67 9.30
C LEU A 19 -8.09 -1.74 8.26
N SER A 20 -7.75 -3.00 8.53
CA SER A 20 -8.10 -4.12 7.63
C SER A 20 -9.60 -4.22 7.38
N SER A 21 -10.42 -3.98 8.40
CA SER A 21 -11.87 -3.98 8.29
C SER A 21 -12.38 -2.82 7.43
N LEU A 22 -11.82 -1.62 7.63
CA LEU A 22 -12.15 -0.43 6.83
C LEU A 22 -11.76 -0.58 5.35
N VAL A 23 -10.66 -1.27 5.06
CA VAL A 23 -10.28 -1.56 3.67
C VAL A 23 -11.21 -2.61 3.07
N LYS A 24 -11.50 -3.69 3.80
CA LYS A 24 -12.35 -4.79 3.31
C LYS A 24 -13.81 -4.40 3.12
N ASN A 25 -14.33 -3.48 3.95
CA ASN A 25 -15.69 -2.99 3.83
C ASN A 25 -15.84 -1.80 2.85
N GLY A 26 -14.73 -1.38 2.21
CA GLY A 26 -14.72 -0.32 1.20
C GLY A 26 -14.83 1.10 1.75
N GLN A 27 -14.73 1.30 3.07
CA GLN A 27 -14.70 2.66 3.65
C GLN A 27 -13.36 3.36 3.42
N LEU A 28 -12.28 2.60 3.22
CA LEU A 28 -10.95 3.12 2.92
C LEU A 28 -10.38 2.42 1.67
N GLU A 29 -10.18 3.18 0.61
CA GLU A 29 -9.57 2.68 -0.64
C GLU A 29 -8.10 3.09 -0.70
N ILE A 30 -7.24 2.12 -1.05
CA ILE A 30 -5.82 2.36 -1.30
C ILE A 30 -5.63 2.48 -2.81
N VAL A 31 -5.45 3.71 -3.29
CA VAL A 31 -5.27 4.04 -4.71
C VAL A 31 -3.80 4.05 -5.12
N GLY A 32 -3.48 3.54 -6.31
CA GLY A 32 -2.14 3.57 -6.92
C GLY A 32 -1.15 2.52 -6.39
N GLY A 33 -1.31 2.01 -5.16
CA GLY A 33 -0.61 0.82 -4.64
C GLY A 33 0.92 0.86 -4.56
N GLY A 34 1.57 1.91 -5.07
CA GLY A 34 3.03 2.03 -5.13
C GLY A 34 3.68 2.35 -3.79
N TRP A 35 4.94 1.92 -3.63
CA TRP A 35 5.75 2.19 -2.43
C TRP A 35 5.84 3.69 -2.13
N VAL A 36 6.05 4.48 -3.18
CA VAL A 36 6.05 5.95 -3.18
C VAL A 36 5.22 6.42 -4.38
N MET A 37 4.65 7.63 -4.31
CA MET A 37 4.15 8.31 -5.51
C MET A 37 5.37 8.81 -6.30
N ASN A 38 5.71 8.12 -7.39
CA ASN A 38 6.91 8.42 -8.17
C ASN A 38 6.79 9.78 -8.88
N ASP A 39 7.92 10.48 -9.02
CA ASP A 39 8.02 11.64 -9.91
C ASP A 39 7.85 11.16 -11.37
N GLU A 40 7.02 11.83 -12.16
CA GLU A 40 6.73 11.43 -13.55
C GLU A 40 7.72 12.04 -14.57
N ALA A 41 8.64 12.91 -14.15
CA ALA A 41 9.54 13.63 -15.07
C ALA A 41 10.88 12.94 -15.38
N ASN A 42 11.50 12.25 -14.40
CA ASN A 42 12.85 11.67 -14.54
C ASN A 42 12.96 10.20 -14.10
N SER A 43 11.83 9.52 -13.87
CA SER A 43 11.84 8.13 -13.42
C SER A 43 12.12 7.16 -14.57
N HIS A 44 13.19 6.37 -14.46
CA HIS A 44 13.41 5.25 -15.37
C HIS A 44 12.26 4.24 -15.19
N TYR A 45 11.62 3.81 -16.29
CA TYR A 45 10.43 2.94 -16.26
C TYR A 45 10.58 1.70 -15.36
N PHE A 46 11.80 1.15 -15.29
CA PHE A 46 12.14 0.02 -14.43
C PHE A 46 11.93 0.32 -12.94
N ALA A 47 12.35 1.50 -12.48
CA ALA A 47 12.19 1.93 -11.09
C ALA A 47 10.71 2.14 -10.73
N ILE A 48 9.87 2.57 -11.69
CA ILE A 48 8.43 2.73 -11.51
C ILE A 48 7.78 1.36 -11.28
N ILE A 49 8.10 0.38 -12.12
CA ILE A 49 7.56 -0.99 -12.03
C ILE A 49 7.94 -1.64 -10.70
N GLU A 50 9.20 -1.54 -10.28
CA GLU A 50 9.64 -2.08 -8.99
C GLU A 50 8.88 -1.46 -7.81
N LYS A 51 8.69 -0.13 -7.81
CA LYS A 51 7.98 0.55 -6.73
C LYS A 51 6.49 0.20 -6.66
N ILE A 52 5.85 -0.04 -7.80
CA ILE A 52 4.48 -0.53 -7.86
C ILE A 52 4.40 -1.98 -7.37
N ALA A 53 5.30 -2.85 -7.82
CA ALA A 53 5.32 -4.26 -7.41
C ALA A 53 5.56 -4.41 -5.90
N GLU A 54 6.51 -3.66 -5.33
CA GLU A 54 6.85 -3.67 -3.91
C GLU A 54 5.66 -3.28 -3.02
N GLY A 55 4.95 -2.21 -3.37
CA GLY A 55 3.78 -1.77 -2.60
C GLY A 55 2.59 -2.71 -2.70
N ASN A 56 2.36 -3.30 -3.89
CA ASN A 56 1.29 -4.29 -4.09
C ASN A 56 1.56 -5.62 -3.35
N MET A 57 2.81 -6.12 -3.37
CA MET A 57 3.17 -7.31 -2.60
C MET A 57 2.95 -7.10 -1.10
N TRP A 58 3.40 -5.97 -0.56
CA TRP A 58 3.19 -5.67 0.85
C TRP A 58 1.70 -5.62 1.23
N LEU A 59 0.86 -5.01 0.38
CA LEU A 59 -0.60 -4.95 0.60
C LEU A 59 -1.26 -6.32 0.63
N ASN A 60 -0.87 -7.17 -0.32
CA ASN A 60 -1.41 -8.52 -0.41
C ASN A 60 -0.99 -9.35 0.81
N ASP A 61 0.28 -9.30 1.20
CA ASP A 61 0.80 -10.13 2.29
C ASP A 61 0.33 -9.64 3.66
N THR A 62 0.13 -8.34 3.83
CA THR A 62 -0.20 -7.73 5.13
C THR A 62 -1.70 -7.59 5.36
N ILE A 63 -2.45 -7.13 4.36
CA ILE A 63 -3.87 -6.77 4.48
C ILE A 63 -4.77 -7.74 3.70
N GLY A 64 -4.20 -8.50 2.75
CA GLY A 64 -4.94 -9.44 1.90
C GLY A 64 -5.73 -8.74 0.80
N VAL A 65 -5.24 -7.61 0.30
CA VAL A 65 -5.93 -6.79 -0.69
C VAL A 65 -5.02 -6.55 -1.90
N ILE A 66 -5.60 -6.67 -3.09
CA ILE A 66 -4.95 -6.33 -4.36
C ILE A 66 -5.64 -5.08 -4.91
N PRO A 67 -4.97 -3.92 -4.97
CA PRO A 67 -5.47 -2.71 -5.63
C PRO A 67 -5.82 -3.00 -7.09
N LYS A 68 -6.96 -2.47 -7.55
CA LYS A 68 -7.43 -2.65 -8.93
C LYS A 68 -7.44 -1.36 -9.75
N ASN A 69 -7.14 -0.22 -9.11
CA ASN A 69 -7.22 1.13 -9.65
C ASN A 69 -5.88 1.86 -9.55
#